data_AF-A0A3D6BZZ8-F1
#
_entry.id   AF-A0A3D6BZZ8-F1
#
_cell.length_a   1.000
_cell.length_b   1.000
_cell.length_c   1.000
_cell.angle_alpha   90.00
_cell.angle_beta   90.00
_cell.angle_gamma   90.00
#
_symmetry.space_group_name_H-M   'P 1'
#
loop_
_entity.id
_entity.type
_entity.pdbx_description
1 polymer ?
#
loop_
_entity_poly.entity_id
_entity_poly.type
_entity_poly.pdbx_seq_one_letter_code
_entity_poly.pdbx_strand_id
1 'polypeptide(L)'
;MLPASLSVDVVFLAIRSAVKLGRQMRGVYVDNLRNKALALPFIEFPSAPDFASAATFFEGDGKQYFESSQRVQVLYKKALKGTIEQSSEEGQEFMLLYDEFWALKVSREKETVDQGIGRQELADLISYRQWKRGGEQNPSALQRISGALIEIGIDYFANVPGALNEKSAHTKVIKGFLKGLEDTNFSESGLDVIAQDLFVSAIEAVSENPELLSGDENVQELVCAVSKGIVQDVEKKIKEIQDGQGENLVIEERIQGWANIVFKSVLTHSGQTVLSHPNKFLGIPEGEESEMITAVGNVLLDGLITENGVDIGGMFDRASLDKVTQAALTTLAKYPELVTDGNEGLKQMVSGVALELSESSKSIDADLLPEVMRLILLKTGENMEAIWPQGSEDPQKHLLITAAKHTLEAIAAKPENAEENWVPVLKGEDAKEILTVVLDEVIQNPEWLYRDSEEISPVIRTALEAAFESLNKIKKENRLAPDTIKSILNSALKAVAMRKAFADQIPIDDTGDKKYLITFVLDMIFDLIFENQDTAKARWVMARGNVLNILVDAVFNKIAVDGISRDRIQKIKQIIEQAMIRYGNGERFSIEDIVAQINQVTP
;
A
#
# COMPACT_ATOMS: atom_id res chain seq x y z
N MET A 1 -38.59 25.87 6.12
CA MET A 1 -37.37 25.22 5.62
C MET A 1 -37.10 25.76 4.23
N LEU A 2 -36.16 26.69 4.09
CA LEU A 2 -35.66 27.10 2.79
C LEU A 2 -34.83 25.93 2.21
N PRO A 3 -34.95 25.60 0.91
CA PRO A 3 -34.13 24.56 0.30
C PRO A 3 -32.64 24.94 0.42
N ALA A 4 -31.78 23.96 0.72
CA ALA A 4 -30.35 24.11 0.98
C ALA A 4 -29.62 24.99 -0.07
N SER A 5 -29.98 24.85 -1.35
CA SER A 5 -29.41 25.67 -2.43
C SER A 5 -29.66 27.18 -2.28
N LEU A 6 -30.71 27.61 -1.60
CA LEU A 6 -31.02 29.02 -1.40
C LEU A 6 -30.09 29.68 -0.38
N SER A 7 -29.49 28.93 0.55
CA SER A 7 -28.69 29.49 1.65
C SER A 7 -27.33 30.00 1.16
N VAL A 8 -26.62 29.17 0.38
CA VAL A 8 -25.32 29.47 -0.25
C VAL A 8 -25.47 30.62 -1.26
N ASP A 9 -26.52 30.59 -2.07
CA ASP A 9 -26.77 31.63 -3.07
C ASP A 9 -27.06 33.00 -2.42
N VAL A 10 -27.78 33.03 -1.30
CA VAL A 10 -28.04 34.26 -0.53
C VAL A 10 -26.76 34.83 0.08
N VAL A 11 -25.88 34.00 0.67
CA VAL A 11 -24.58 34.47 1.21
C VAL A 11 -23.70 35.03 0.09
N PHE A 12 -23.60 34.31 -1.03
CA PHE A 12 -22.78 34.73 -2.15
C PHE A 12 -23.31 36.01 -2.81
N LEU A 13 -24.63 36.11 -3.00
CA LEU A 13 -25.25 37.31 -3.57
C LEU A 13 -25.17 38.50 -2.59
N ALA A 14 -25.26 38.27 -1.28
CA ALA A 14 -25.04 39.31 -0.27
C ALA A 14 -23.61 39.86 -0.31
N ILE A 15 -22.58 39.02 -0.44
CA ILE A 15 -21.18 39.45 -0.64
C ILE A 15 -21.07 40.32 -1.89
N ARG A 16 -21.61 39.84 -3.01
CA ARG A 16 -21.55 40.56 -4.30
C ARG A 16 -22.26 41.90 -4.24
N SER A 17 -23.46 41.92 -3.66
CA SER A 17 -24.29 43.12 -3.51
C SER A 17 -23.64 44.11 -2.57
N ALA A 18 -23.04 43.66 -1.46
CA ALA A 18 -22.28 44.52 -0.55
C ALA A 18 -21.03 45.11 -1.21
N VAL A 19 -20.27 44.34 -1.99
CA VAL A 19 -19.10 44.83 -2.74
C VAL A 19 -19.52 45.83 -3.82
N LYS A 20 -20.60 45.55 -4.58
CA LYS A 20 -21.16 46.48 -5.57
C LYS A 20 -21.65 47.77 -4.91
N LEU A 21 -22.41 47.66 -3.82
CA LEU A 21 -22.95 48.80 -3.08
C LEU A 21 -21.82 49.64 -2.44
N GLY A 22 -20.76 49.02 -1.93
CA GLY A 22 -19.57 49.71 -1.46
C GLY A 22 -18.78 50.43 -2.56
N ARG A 23 -18.74 49.88 -3.78
CA ARG A 23 -18.14 50.52 -4.97
C ARG A 23 -19.01 51.65 -5.51
N GLN A 24 -20.33 51.46 -5.57
CA GLN A 24 -21.29 52.48 -5.97
C GLN A 24 -21.36 53.61 -4.94
N MET A 25 -21.37 53.32 -3.64
CA MET A 25 -21.28 54.34 -2.59
C MET A 25 -20.00 55.16 -2.70
N ARG A 26 -18.85 54.54 -3.03
CA ARG A 26 -17.62 55.29 -3.33
C ARG A 26 -17.73 56.16 -4.58
N GLY A 27 -18.37 55.69 -5.65
CA GLY A 27 -18.66 56.49 -6.84
C GLY A 27 -19.60 57.66 -6.56
N VAL A 28 -20.69 57.39 -5.83
CA VAL A 28 -21.71 58.38 -5.42
C VAL A 28 -21.14 59.38 -4.41
N TYR A 29 -20.21 58.99 -3.53
CA TYR A 29 -19.52 59.92 -2.61
C TYR A 29 -18.60 60.90 -3.37
N VAL A 30 -18.03 60.46 -4.48
CA VAL A 30 -17.22 61.29 -5.39
C VAL A 30 -18.12 62.20 -6.26
N ASP A 31 -19.31 61.73 -6.63
CA ASP A 31 -20.27 62.50 -7.44
C ASP A 31 -21.15 63.48 -6.62
N ASN A 32 -21.46 63.20 -5.34
CA ASN A 32 -22.40 63.98 -4.51
C ASN A 32 -21.77 65.11 -3.66
N LEU A 33 -20.55 65.57 -3.95
CA LEU A 33 -20.01 66.80 -3.34
C LEU A 33 -20.65 68.10 -3.88
N ARG A 34 -21.75 68.04 -4.64
CA ARG A 34 -22.58 69.19 -5.00
C ARG A 34 -24.07 68.91 -4.81
N ASN A 35 -24.53 69.19 -3.60
CA ASN A 35 -25.93 69.41 -3.18
C ASN A 35 -26.79 68.20 -2.82
N LYS A 36 -27.12 68.21 -1.51
CA LYS A 36 -28.21 67.56 -0.76
C LYS A 36 -28.00 66.14 -0.24
N ALA A 37 -28.61 65.96 0.94
CA ALA A 37 -28.47 64.84 1.85
C ALA A 37 -28.69 63.48 1.18
N LEU A 38 -27.84 62.52 1.55
CA LEU A 38 -27.94 61.11 1.19
C LEU A 38 -29.35 60.58 1.45
N ALA A 39 -30.04 60.19 0.37
CA ALA A 39 -31.22 59.36 0.42
C ALA A 39 -30.81 57.93 0.03
N LEU A 40 -30.99 56.99 0.97
CA LEU A 40 -31.03 55.56 0.62
C LEU A 40 -32.12 55.34 -0.44
N PRO A 41 -31.97 54.36 -1.36
CA PRO A 41 -33.01 54.07 -2.34
C PRO A 41 -34.33 53.78 -1.63
N PHE A 42 -35.29 54.70 -1.76
CA PHE A 42 -36.52 54.67 -0.99
C PHE A 42 -37.38 53.49 -1.45
N ILE A 43 -37.48 52.46 -0.61
CA ILE A 43 -38.69 51.67 -0.56
C ILE A 43 -39.76 52.62 0.00
N GLU A 44 -40.85 52.86 -0.73
CA GLU A 44 -41.90 53.81 -0.33
C GLU A 44 -42.69 53.26 0.85
N PHE A 45 -42.15 53.35 2.07
CA PHE A 45 -42.86 52.86 3.25
C PHE A 45 -44.23 53.54 3.39
N PRO A 46 -45.28 52.80 3.80
CA PRO A 46 -46.56 53.40 4.11
C PRO A 46 -46.38 54.51 5.17
N SER A 47 -47.05 55.65 4.99
CA SER A 47 -46.87 56.81 5.86
C SER A 47 -47.42 56.53 7.25
N ALA A 48 -46.53 56.44 8.25
CA ALA A 48 -46.82 56.16 9.66
C ALA A 48 -47.64 54.88 9.89
N PRO A 49 -47.03 53.69 9.71
CA PRO A 49 -47.72 52.43 9.90
C PRO A 49 -48.09 52.26 11.39
N ASP A 50 -49.32 51.86 11.65
CA ASP A 50 -49.82 51.50 12.98
C ASP A 50 -49.99 49.98 13.10
N PHE A 51 -50.23 49.48 14.32
CA PHE A 51 -50.45 48.05 14.54
C PHE A 51 -51.61 47.49 13.72
N ALA A 52 -52.62 48.30 13.39
CA ALA A 52 -53.73 47.90 12.54
C ALA A 52 -53.29 47.66 11.09
N SER A 53 -52.43 48.52 10.54
CA SER A 53 -51.85 48.38 9.20
C SER A 53 -50.91 47.17 9.13
N ALA A 54 -50.08 46.97 10.15
CA ALA A 54 -49.21 45.81 10.27
C ALA A 54 -50.02 44.50 10.38
N ALA A 55 -51.11 44.52 11.16
CA ALA A 55 -51.97 43.36 11.32
C ALA A 55 -52.71 43.00 10.02
N THR A 56 -53.25 43.99 9.32
CA THR A 56 -53.95 43.82 8.04
C THR A 56 -53.02 43.22 6.98
N PHE A 57 -51.75 43.61 6.96
CA PHE A 57 -50.76 43.03 6.06
C PHE A 57 -50.51 41.54 6.34
N PHE A 58 -50.32 41.16 7.60
CA PHE A 58 -50.06 39.75 7.95
C PHE A 58 -51.30 38.85 7.78
N GLU A 59 -52.52 39.40 7.76
CA GLU A 59 -53.74 38.65 7.41
C GLU A 59 -53.98 38.54 5.89
N GLY A 60 -53.54 39.53 5.12
CA GLY A 60 -53.69 39.59 3.67
C GLY A 60 -52.40 39.25 2.92
N ASP A 61 -51.80 40.26 2.31
CA ASP A 61 -50.67 40.12 1.37
C ASP A 61 -49.39 39.50 1.97
N GLY A 62 -49.23 39.60 3.29
CA GLY A 62 -48.11 39.07 4.07
C GLY A 62 -48.39 37.71 4.71
N LYS A 63 -49.52 37.06 4.41
CA LYS A 63 -49.96 35.80 5.03
C LYS A 63 -48.93 34.67 4.94
N GLN A 64 -48.23 34.57 3.80
CA GLN A 64 -47.12 33.64 3.61
C GLN A 64 -45.97 33.85 4.63
N TYR A 65 -45.68 35.10 5.00
CA TYR A 65 -44.63 35.45 5.96
C TYR A 65 -45.11 35.22 7.40
N PHE A 66 -46.39 35.50 7.66
CA PHE A 66 -47.06 35.20 8.93
C PHE A 66 -47.05 33.70 9.25
N GLU A 67 -47.33 32.84 8.27
CA GLU A 67 -47.30 31.38 8.43
C GLU A 67 -45.86 30.86 8.63
N SER A 68 -44.86 31.55 8.07
CA SER A 68 -43.45 31.15 8.13
C SER A 68 -42.72 31.52 9.43
N SER A 69 -43.19 32.53 10.19
CA SER A 69 -42.51 33.02 11.41
C SER A 69 -43.39 32.93 12.65
N GLN A 70 -43.06 32.00 13.57
CA GLN A 70 -43.78 31.85 14.84
C GLN A 70 -43.61 33.08 15.77
N ARG A 71 -42.48 33.81 15.66
CA ARG A 71 -42.25 35.05 16.42
C ARG A 71 -43.21 36.16 15.97
N VAL A 72 -43.44 36.30 14.66
CA VAL A 72 -44.45 37.22 14.11
C VAL A 72 -45.85 36.81 14.60
N GLN A 73 -46.19 35.53 14.62
CA GLN A 73 -47.48 35.06 15.14
C GLN A 73 -47.69 35.36 16.64
N VAL A 74 -46.63 35.25 17.45
CA VAL A 74 -46.68 35.56 18.88
C VAL A 74 -46.86 37.06 19.09
N LEU A 75 -46.06 37.88 18.41
CA LEU A 75 -46.14 39.35 18.51
C LEU A 75 -47.47 39.88 17.94
N TYR A 76 -47.97 39.30 16.85
CA TYR A 76 -49.29 39.59 16.29
C TYR A 76 -50.42 39.29 17.27
N LYS A 77 -50.40 38.12 17.92
CA LYS A 77 -51.40 37.73 18.94
C LYS A 77 -51.33 38.65 20.17
N LYS A 78 -50.15 39.11 20.56
CA LYS A 78 -49.94 40.07 21.64
C LYS A 78 -50.42 41.48 21.25
N ALA A 79 -50.17 41.91 20.01
CA ALA A 79 -50.62 43.19 19.46
C ALA A 79 -52.16 43.26 19.38
N LEU A 80 -52.82 42.22 18.86
CA LEU A 80 -54.28 42.15 18.77
C LEU A 80 -54.98 42.15 20.14
N LYS A 81 -54.33 41.57 21.16
CA LYS A 81 -54.83 41.56 22.54
C LYS A 81 -54.53 42.86 23.29
N GLY A 82 -53.91 43.85 22.65
CA GLY A 82 -53.52 45.12 23.27
C GLY A 82 -52.50 44.98 24.40
N THR A 83 -51.74 43.87 24.42
CA THR A 83 -50.82 43.54 25.52
C THR A 83 -49.41 44.13 25.33
N ILE A 84 -49.15 44.71 24.16
CA ILE A 84 -47.92 45.43 23.83
C ILE A 84 -48.30 46.81 23.28
N GLU A 85 -47.58 47.85 23.72
CA GLU A 85 -47.73 49.21 23.20
C GLU A 85 -46.73 49.45 22.07
N GLN A 86 -47.04 50.32 21.10
CA GLN A 86 -46.15 50.60 19.96
C GLN A 86 -44.80 51.21 20.38
N SER A 87 -44.75 51.85 21.55
CA SER A 87 -43.55 52.40 22.19
C SER A 87 -42.71 51.35 22.93
N SER A 88 -43.26 50.17 23.24
CA SER A 88 -42.56 49.10 23.96
C SER A 88 -41.55 48.38 23.06
N GLU A 89 -40.52 47.75 23.64
CA GLU A 89 -39.51 47.01 22.88
C GLU A 89 -40.13 45.93 21.97
N GLU A 90 -41.09 45.15 22.48
CA GLU A 90 -41.80 44.13 21.68
C GLU A 90 -42.70 44.77 20.59
N GLY A 91 -43.21 45.97 20.84
CA GLY A 91 -44.00 46.74 19.85
C GLY A 91 -43.15 47.32 18.73
N GLN A 92 -41.97 47.84 19.06
CA GLN A 92 -40.99 48.31 18.07
C GLN A 92 -40.44 47.13 17.25
N GLU A 93 -40.19 45.98 17.88
CA GLU A 93 -39.78 44.74 17.21
C GLU A 93 -40.85 44.28 16.19
N PHE A 94 -42.13 44.31 16.57
CA PHE A 94 -43.23 43.94 15.66
C PHE A 94 -43.34 44.88 14.45
N MET A 95 -43.20 46.19 14.65
CA MET A 95 -43.21 47.17 13.55
C MET A 95 -41.98 47.03 12.64
N LEU A 96 -40.81 46.74 13.20
CA LEU A 96 -39.60 46.49 12.43
C LEU A 96 -39.72 45.22 11.56
N LEU A 97 -40.30 44.14 12.09
CA LEU A 97 -40.55 42.92 11.32
C LEU A 97 -41.56 43.17 10.20
N TYR A 98 -42.60 43.95 10.47
CA TYR A 98 -43.54 44.41 9.44
C TYR A 98 -42.83 45.16 8.31
N ASP A 99 -42.02 46.17 8.64
CA ASP A 99 -41.28 46.96 7.66
C ASP A 99 -40.32 46.09 6.82
N GLU A 100 -39.69 45.08 7.42
CA GLU A 100 -38.78 44.16 6.74
C GLU A 100 -39.51 43.18 5.79
N PHE A 101 -40.63 42.58 6.22
CA PHE A 101 -41.43 41.70 5.36
C PHE A 101 -42.16 42.48 4.26
N TRP A 102 -42.55 43.72 4.54
CA TRP A 102 -43.10 44.62 3.55
C TRP A 102 -42.04 45.01 2.51
N ALA A 103 -40.82 45.35 2.96
CA ALA A 103 -39.69 45.59 2.08
C ALA A 103 -39.33 44.37 1.22
N LEU A 104 -39.36 43.15 1.78
CA LEU A 104 -39.18 41.90 1.01
C LEU A 104 -40.25 41.72 -0.06
N LYS A 105 -41.53 41.95 0.27
CA LYS A 105 -42.62 41.89 -0.71
C LYS A 105 -42.39 42.86 -1.86
N VAL A 106 -42.14 44.13 -1.54
CA VAL A 106 -41.94 45.19 -2.55
C VAL A 106 -40.69 44.93 -3.40
N SER A 107 -39.62 44.37 -2.81
CA SER A 107 -38.40 43.98 -3.52
C SER A 107 -38.62 42.88 -4.55
N ARG A 108 -39.55 41.95 -4.28
CA ARG A 108 -39.90 40.84 -5.18
C ARG A 108 -40.86 41.30 -6.29
N GLU A 109 -41.62 42.37 -6.08
CA GLU A 109 -42.65 42.87 -7.00
C GLU A 109 -42.14 43.98 -7.96
N LYS A 110 -41.23 44.90 -7.55
CA LYS A 110 -40.76 46.02 -8.41
C LYS A 110 -39.56 45.67 -9.29
N GLU A 111 -39.57 46.01 -10.58
CA GLU A 111 -38.59 45.53 -11.60
C GLU A 111 -37.17 46.05 -11.46
N THR A 112 -37.06 47.23 -10.88
CA THR A 112 -35.80 47.85 -10.47
C THR A 112 -36.09 48.69 -9.23
N VAL A 113 -35.14 48.68 -8.29
CA VAL A 113 -35.04 49.75 -7.30
C VAL A 113 -34.10 50.78 -7.90
N ASP A 114 -34.44 52.06 -7.79
CA ASP A 114 -33.63 53.16 -8.31
C ASP A 114 -32.17 53.00 -7.81
N GLN A 115 -31.18 53.27 -8.67
CA GLN A 115 -29.72 53.03 -8.48
C GLN A 115 -29.13 51.66 -8.89
N GLY A 116 -29.83 50.83 -9.68
CA GLY A 116 -29.21 49.72 -10.41
C GLY A 116 -28.90 48.45 -9.60
N ILE A 117 -29.55 48.29 -8.44
CA ILE A 117 -29.57 47.03 -7.67
C ILE A 117 -30.76 46.19 -8.16
N GLY A 118 -30.50 44.94 -8.54
CA GLY A 118 -31.54 44.04 -9.07
C GLY A 118 -32.54 43.57 -7.99
N ARG A 119 -33.76 43.19 -8.41
CA ARG A 119 -34.82 42.58 -7.57
C ARG A 119 -34.27 41.55 -6.57
N GLN A 120 -33.47 40.62 -7.07
CA GLN A 120 -32.94 39.47 -6.33
C GLN A 120 -31.83 39.88 -5.35
N GLU A 121 -30.98 40.84 -5.72
CA GLU A 121 -29.91 41.37 -4.86
C GLU A 121 -30.47 42.08 -3.62
N LEU A 122 -31.57 42.83 -3.77
CA LEU A 122 -32.23 43.49 -2.65
C LEU A 122 -32.90 42.48 -1.70
N ALA A 123 -33.58 41.47 -2.26
CA ALA A 123 -34.24 40.43 -1.49
C ALA A 123 -33.25 39.63 -0.62
N ASP A 124 -32.06 39.33 -1.15
CA ASP A 124 -31.04 38.57 -0.44
C ASP A 124 -30.37 39.39 0.68
N LEU A 125 -30.15 40.69 0.46
CA LEU A 125 -29.67 41.62 1.51
C LEU A 125 -30.66 41.74 2.68
N ILE A 126 -31.96 41.81 2.39
CA ILE A 126 -33.00 41.86 3.43
C ILE A 126 -33.11 40.50 4.15
N SER A 127 -33.01 39.38 3.41
CA SER A 127 -33.02 38.03 3.99
C SER A 127 -31.83 37.81 4.95
N TYR A 128 -30.62 38.27 4.59
CA TYR A 128 -29.47 38.27 5.49
C TYR A 128 -29.70 39.09 6.76
N ARG A 129 -30.31 40.29 6.64
CA ARG A 129 -30.60 41.15 7.80
C ARG A 129 -31.52 40.45 8.81
N GLN A 130 -32.46 39.63 8.31
CA GLN A 130 -33.32 38.79 9.14
C GLN A 130 -32.55 37.67 9.84
N TRP A 131 -31.55 37.05 9.18
CA TRP A 131 -30.67 36.05 9.80
C TRP A 131 -29.83 36.63 10.94
N LYS A 132 -29.20 37.79 10.74
CA LYS A 132 -28.37 38.46 11.75
C LYS A 132 -29.13 38.81 13.04
N ARG A 133 -30.46 38.98 12.96
CA ARG A 133 -31.34 39.34 14.07
C ARG A 133 -32.03 38.15 14.73
N GLY A 134 -31.75 36.91 14.29
CA GLY A 134 -32.31 35.70 14.90
C GLY A 134 -33.79 35.46 14.62
N GLY A 135 -34.29 35.90 13.44
CA GLY A 135 -35.70 35.72 13.07
C GLY A 135 -36.14 34.25 12.84
N GLU A 136 -35.18 33.33 12.70
CA GLU A 136 -35.41 31.89 12.51
C GLU A 136 -35.00 31.08 13.74
N GLN A 137 -35.84 30.12 14.15
CA GLN A 137 -35.69 29.37 15.40
C GLN A 137 -34.58 28.29 15.34
N ASN A 138 -34.18 27.87 14.14
CA ASN A 138 -33.10 26.90 13.88
C ASN A 138 -32.23 27.37 12.69
N PRO A 139 -31.33 28.33 12.89
CA PRO A 139 -30.47 28.77 11.81
C PRO A 139 -29.52 27.63 11.40
N SER A 140 -29.38 27.40 10.09
CA SER A 140 -28.41 26.45 9.54
C SER A 140 -26.98 26.86 9.91
N ALA A 141 -26.07 25.89 9.80
CA ALA A 141 -24.63 26.06 9.94
C ALA A 141 -24.12 27.35 9.29
N LEU A 142 -24.35 27.48 7.97
CA LEU A 142 -24.02 28.64 7.16
C LEU A 142 -24.70 29.93 7.65
N GLN A 143 -25.97 29.88 8.05
CA GLN A 143 -26.69 31.08 8.51
C GLN A 143 -26.05 31.68 9.78
N ARG A 144 -25.51 30.84 10.68
CA ARG A 144 -24.88 31.30 11.93
C ARG A 144 -23.54 31.98 11.73
N ILE A 145 -22.74 31.50 10.77
CA ILE A 145 -21.40 32.05 10.47
C ILE A 145 -21.42 33.03 9.28
N SER A 146 -22.57 33.18 8.61
CA SER A 146 -22.76 34.01 7.42
C SER A 146 -22.22 35.44 7.58
N GLY A 147 -22.39 36.06 8.76
CA GLY A 147 -21.89 37.41 9.02
C GLY A 147 -20.37 37.53 8.87
N ALA A 148 -19.62 36.61 9.48
CA ALA A 148 -18.17 36.59 9.38
C ALA A 148 -17.69 36.18 7.98
N LEU A 149 -18.35 35.19 7.36
CA LEU A 149 -18.05 34.78 5.98
C LEU A 149 -18.30 35.91 4.97
N ILE A 150 -19.34 36.71 5.16
CA ILE A 150 -19.64 37.85 4.31
C ILE A 150 -18.58 38.94 4.47
N GLU A 151 -18.15 39.25 5.69
CA GLU A 151 -17.10 40.24 5.94
C GLU A 151 -15.76 39.81 5.30
N ILE A 152 -15.33 38.56 5.54
CA ILE A 152 -14.12 37.98 4.93
C ILE A 152 -14.27 37.93 3.40
N GLY A 153 -15.44 37.53 2.91
CA GLY A 153 -15.75 37.49 1.49
C GLY A 153 -15.68 38.87 0.84
N ILE A 154 -16.25 39.91 1.45
CA ILE A 154 -16.18 41.28 0.93
C ILE A 154 -14.73 41.72 0.75
N ASP A 155 -13.87 41.46 1.73
CA ASP A 155 -12.44 41.81 1.64
C ASP A 155 -11.71 41.00 0.56
N TYR A 156 -12.03 39.71 0.42
CA TYR A 156 -11.47 38.86 -0.63
C TYR A 156 -11.90 39.33 -2.04
N PHE A 157 -13.21 39.46 -2.28
CA PHE A 157 -13.76 39.85 -3.59
C PHE A 157 -13.49 41.32 -3.94
N ALA A 158 -13.21 42.17 -2.95
CA ALA A 158 -12.76 43.54 -3.19
C ALA A 158 -11.34 43.58 -3.79
N ASN A 159 -10.48 42.63 -3.40
CA ASN A 159 -9.05 42.62 -3.72
C ASN A 159 -8.65 41.63 -4.82
N VAL A 160 -9.51 40.67 -5.21
CA VAL A 160 -9.25 39.73 -6.31
C VAL A 160 -9.94 40.18 -7.61
N PRO A 161 -9.19 40.57 -8.66
CA PRO A 161 -9.75 40.95 -9.95
C PRO A 161 -10.52 39.79 -10.59
N GLY A 162 -11.73 40.04 -11.10
CA GLY A 162 -12.53 39.03 -11.83
C GLY A 162 -13.34 38.07 -10.96
N ALA A 163 -13.17 38.10 -9.63
CA ALA A 163 -13.88 37.20 -8.71
C ALA A 163 -15.42 37.43 -8.68
N LEU A 164 -15.93 38.60 -9.06
CA LEU A 164 -17.37 38.92 -9.09
C LEU A 164 -18.14 38.37 -10.32
N ASN A 165 -17.46 37.63 -11.21
CA ASN A 165 -18.09 36.99 -12.37
C ASN A 165 -18.61 35.60 -11.98
N GLU A 166 -19.91 35.34 -12.16
CA GLU A 166 -20.59 34.08 -11.82
C GLU A 166 -19.96 32.85 -12.49
N LYS A 167 -19.34 33.02 -13.67
CA LYS A 167 -18.66 31.94 -14.40
C LYS A 167 -17.16 31.86 -14.09
N SER A 168 -16.64 32.73 -13.22
CA SER A 168 -15.23 32.66 -12.83
C SER A 168 -14.97 31.41 -12.00
N ALA A 169 -13.80 30.82 -12.19
CA ALA A 169 -13.38 29.66 -11.43
C ALA A 169 -13.30 29.99 -9.91
N HIS A 170 -12.93 31.22 -9.53
CA HIS A 170 -12.95 31.67 -8.14
C HIS A 170 -14.34 31.61 -7.48
N THR A 171 -15.40 31.90 -8.25
CA THR A 171 -16.78 31.80 -7.77
C THR A 171 -17.19 30.35 -7.55
N LYS A 172 -16.77 29.43 -8.43
CA LYS A 172 -17.10 28.00 -8.32
C LYS A 172 -16.49 27.37 -7.06
N VAL A 173 -15.22 27.65 -6.75
CA VAL A 173 -14.57 27.12 -5.52
C VAL A 173 -15.22 27.63 -4.25
N ILE A 174 -15.51 28.92 -4.19
CA ILE A 174 -16.15 29.48 -2.99
C ILE A 174 -17.56 28.89 -2.84
N LYS A 175 -18.28 28.69 -3.95
CA LYS A 175 -19.59 28.02 -3.91
C LYS A 175 -19.47 26.55 -3.47
N GLY A 176 -18.45 25.81 -3.94
CA GLY A 176 -18.17 24.44 -3.51
C GLY A 176 -17.84 24.35 -2.02
N PHE A 177 -16.92 25.20 -1.54
CA PHE A 177 -16.55 25.30 -0.13
C PHE A 177 -17.75 25.66 0.77
N LEU A 178 -18.54 26.67 0.38
CA LEU A 178 -19.74 27.07 1.13
C LEU A 178 -20.79 25.96 1.15
N LYS A 179 -20.91 25.18 0.07
CA LYS A 179 -21.82 24.04 0.02
C LYS A 179 -21.37 22.93 0.98
N GLY A 180 -20.07 22.63 1.06
CA GLY A 180 -19.52 21.68 2.04
C GLY A 180 -19.77 22.11 3.49
N LEU A 181 -19.76 23.42 3.76
CA LEU A 181 -20.07 23.98 5.08
C LEU A 181 -21.53 23.88 5.53
N GLU A 182 -22.46 23.57 4.62
CA GLU A 182 -23.88 23.46 4.95
C GLU A 182 -24.17 22.26 5.86
N ASP A 183 -23.39 21.19 5.72
CA ASP A 183 -23.55 19.93 6.44
C ASP A 183 -22.84 19.91 7.81
N THR A 184 -22.02 20.92 8.12
CA THR A 184 -21.25 21.01 9.38
C THR A 184 -22.10 21.47 10.58
N ASN A 185 -22.21 20.69 11.65
CA ASN A 185 -22.97 21.09 12.85
C ASN A 185 -22.16 22.00 13.80
N PHE A 186 -22.20 23.32 13.59
CA PHE A 186 -21.49 24.29 14.45
C PHE A 186 -22.06 24.48 15.87
N SER A 187 -23.24 23.91 16.20
CA SER A 187 -23.86 24.10 17.54
C SER A 187 -23.33 23.15 18.61
N GLU A 188 -23.10 21.90 18.22
CA GLU A 188 -22.91 20.78 19.15
C GLU A 188 -21.52 20.17 19.03
N SER A 189 -20.80 20.49 17.95
CA SER A 189 -19.46 19.99 17.67
C SER A 189 -18.37 20.80 18.37
N GLY A 190 -17.31 20.12 18.82
CA GLY A 190 -16.08 20.75 19.29
C GLY A 190 -15.36 21.53 18.17
N LEU A 191 -14.56 22.53 18.55
CA LEU A 191 -13.76 23.34 17.61
C LEU A 191 -12.84 22.49 16.72
N ASP A 192 -12.41 21.34 17.21
CA ASP A 192 -11.58 20.38 16.50
C ASP A 192 -12.34 19.66 15.37
N VAL A 193 -13.59 19.23 15.62
CA VAL A 193 -14.44 18.61 14.58
C VAL A 193 -14.79 19.64 13.50
N ILE A 194 -15.14 20.86 13.92
CA ILE A 194 -15.43 21.97 12.99
C ILE A 194 -14.23 22.29 12.09
N ALA A 195 -13.01 22.30 12.64
CA ALA A 195 -11.80 22.54 11.86
C ALA A 195 -11.51 21.43 10.84
N GLN A 196 -11.86 20.18 11.17
CA GLN A 196 -11.70 19.03 10.27
C GLN A 196 -12.68 19.10 9.09
N ASP A 197 -13.95 19.35 9.36
CA ASP A 197 -14.99 19.48 8.33
C ASP A 197 -14.69 20.65 7.38
N LEU A 198 -14.20 21.77 7.93
CA LEU A 198 -13.71 22.92 7.16
C LEU A 198 -12.52 22.55 6.27
N PHE A 199 -11.57 21.78 6.80
CA PHE A 199 -10.40 21.33 6.05
C PHE A 199 -10.80 20.40 4.90
N VAL A 200 -11.64 19.39 5.17
CA VAL A 200 -12.17 18.46 4.15
C VAL A 200 -12.89 19.24 3.05
N SER A 201 -13.83 20.11 3.42
CA SER A 201 -14.59 20.94 2.46
C SER A 201 -13.69 21.82 1.58
N ALA A 202 -12.61 22.36 2.14
CA ALA A 202 -11.65 23.16 1.39
C ALA A 202 -10.87 22.33 0.37
N ILE A 203 -10.42 21.14 0.76
CA ILE A 203 -9.68 20.23 -0.13
C ILE A 203 -10.61 19.64 -1.21
N GLU A 204 -11.86 19.31 -0.88
CA GLU A 204 -12.86 18.89 -1.85
C GLU A 204 -13.11 19.95 -2.92
N ALA A 205 -13.26 21.22 -2.51
CA ALA A 205 -13.42 22.33 -3.44
C ALA A 205 -12.22 22.49 -4.40
N VAL A 206 -10.99 22.26 -3.89
CA VAL A 206 -9.78 22.21 -4.72
C VAL A 206 -9.80 21.03 -5.69
N SER A 207 -10.25 19.85 -5.23
CA SER A 207 -10.35 18.65 -6.05
C SER A 207 -11.37 18.77 -7.19
N GLU A 208 -12.45 19.52 -6.98
CA GLU A 208 -13.50 19.77 -7.96
C GLU A 208 -13.12 20.84 -9.00
N ASN A 209 -12.12 21.68 -8.69
CA ASN A 209 -11.74 22.82 -9.53
C ASN A 209 -10.20 22.96 -9.63
N PRO A 210 -9.46 21.91 -10.05
CA PRO A 210 -8.00 21.94 -10.09
C PRO A 210 -7.45 22.98 -11.09
N GLU A 211 -8.25 23.41 -12.09
CA GLU A 211 -7.87 24.44 -13.06
C GLU A 211 -7.52 25.82 -12.45
N LEU A 212 -7.84 26.03 -11.18
CA LEU A 212 -7.51 27.25 -10.44
C LEU A 212 -6.06 27.32 -10.00
N LEU A 213 -5.44 26.17 -9.77
CA LEU A 213 -4.07 26.10 -9.28
C LEU A 213 -3.06 26.06 -10.44
N SER A 214 -3.46 25.47 -11.56
CA SER A 214 -2.60 25.41 -12.75
C SER A 214 -3.43 25.32 -14.03
N GLY A 215 -2.91 25.91 -15.10
CA GLY A 215 -3.42 25.71 -16.46
C GLY A 215 -2.87 24.45 -17.15
N ASP A 216 -1.91 23.76 -16.51
CA ASP A 216 -1.33 22.52 -17.00
C ASP A 216 -2.21 21.32 -16.60
N GLU A 217 -2.67 20.55 -17.59
CA GLU A 217 -3.53 19.38 -17.41
C GLU A 217 -2.89 18.29 -16.53
N ASN A 218 -1.56 18.12 -16.60
CA ASN A 218 -0.82 17.16 -15.77
C ASN A 218 -0.84 17.59 -14.30
N VAL A 219 -0.66 18.88 -14.05
CA VAL A 219 -0.72 19.44 -12.69
C VAL A 219 -2.14 19.38 -12.15
N GLN A 220 -3.15 19.62 -12.99
CA GLN A 220 -4.56 19.51 -12.59
C GLN A 220 -4.94 18.10 -12.15
N GLU A 221 -4.48 17.08 -12.90
CA GLU A 221 -4.72 15.68 -12.55
C GLU A 221 -4.06 15.30 -11.22
N LEU A 222 -2.80 15.70 -11.02
CA LEU A 222 -2.10 15.48 -9.75
C LEU A 222 -2.81 16.16 -8.57
N VAL A 223 -3.21 17.43 -8.73
CA VAL A 223 -3.96 18.17 -7.72
C VAL A 223 -5.28 17.46 -7.39
N CYS A 224 -6.01 16.99 -8.41
CA CYS A 224 -7.27 16.28 -8.24
C CYS A 224 -7.06 14.97 -7.47
N ALA A 225 -6.10 14.14 -7.89
CA ALA A 225 -5.80 12.85 -7.26
C ALA A 225 -5.34 13.03 -5.81
N VAL A 226 -4.40 13.94 -5.56
CA VAL A 226 -3.90 14.24 -4.21
C VAL A 226 -5.00 14.78 -3.30
N SER A 227 -5.81 15.72 -3.79
CA SER A 227 -6.88 16.33 -2.98
C SER A 227 -7.95 15.30 -2.60
N LYS A 228 -8.39 14.46 -3.55
CA LYS A 228 -9.33 13.37 -3.26
C LYS A 228 -8.74 12.34 -2.29
N GLY A 229 -7.48 12.01 -2.48
CA GLY A 229 -6.74 11.11 -1.62
C GLY A 229 -6.66 11.60 -0.16
N ILE A 230 -6.33 12.88 0.03
CA ILE A 230 -6.28 13.51 1.35
C ILE A 230 -7.64 13.42 2.04
N VAL A 231 -8.72 13.75 1.32
CA VAL A 231 -10.08 13.67 1.86
C VAL A 231 -10.40 12.24 2.31
N GLN A 232 -10.13 11.24 1.46
CA GLN A 232 -10.39 9.83 1.79
C GLN A 232 -9.60 9.34 3.02
N ASP A 233 -8.32 9.67 3.10
CA ASP A 233 -7.46 9.25 4.22
C ASP A 233 -7.84 9.94 5.53
N VAL A 234 -8.23 11.22 5.44
CA VAL A 234 -8.73 12.00 6.57
C VAL A 234 -10.07 11.44 7.08
N GLU A 235 -11.04 11.20 6.21
CA GLU A 235 -12.32 10.62 6.59
C GLU A 235 -12.17 9.24 7.22
N LYS A 236 -11.27 8.41 6.67
CA LYS A 236 -10.94 7.12 7.26
C LYS A 236 -10.42 7.28 8.68
N LYS A 237 -9.52 8.24 8.92
CA LYS A 237 -8.99 8.50 10.27
C LYS A 237 -10.06 8.99 11.23
N ILE A 238 -10.94 9.89 10.78
CA ILE A 238 -12.04 10.39 11.59
C ILE A 238 -12.93 9.23 12.06
N LYS A 239 -13.26 8.29 11.17
CA LYS A 239 -14.01 7.07 11.51
C LYS A 239 -13.28 6.20 12.54
N GLU A 240 -11.98 5.95 12.34
CA GLU A 240 -11.15 5.18 13.30
C GLU A 240 -11.13 5.80 14.71
N ILE A 241 -11.14 7.14 14.81
CA ILE A 241 -11.17 7.85 16.09
C ILE A 241 -12.56 7.76 16.73
N GLN A 242 -13.63 7.88 15.94
CA GLN A 242 -15.02 7.80 16.41
C GLN A 242 -15.39 6.40 16.91
N ASP A 243 -14.78 5.35 16.35
CA ASP A 243 -15.00 3.95 16.76
C ASP A 243 -14.24 3.54 18.04
N GLY A 244 -13.67 4.51 18.79
CA GLY A 244 -13.13 4.30 20.14
C GLY A 244 -11.68 3.80 20.21
N GLN A 245 -10.92 3.83 19.11
CA GLN A 245 -9.50 3.43 19.11
C GLN A 245 -8.53 4.57 19.46
N GLY A 246 -9.02 5.79 19.75
CA GLY A 246 -8.18 7.00 19.87
C GLY A 246 -8.49 7.94 21.04
N GLU A 247 -9.06 7.46 22.14
CA GLU A 247 -9.67 8.31 23.18
C GLU A 247 -8.73 9.14 24.10
N ASN A 248 -7.41 9.19 23.90
CA ASN A 248 -6.53 9.97 24.82
C ASN A 248 -5.23 10.51 24.18
N LEU A 249 -5.33 11.19 23.03
CA LEU A 249 -4.16 11.86 22.44
C LEU A 249 -4.10 13.35 22.84
N VAL A 250 -2.93 13.79 23.30
CA VAL A 250 -2.64 15.21 23.60
C VAL A 250 -2.76 16.03 22.30
N ILE A 251 -3.10 17.32 22.38
CA ILE A 251 -3.27 18.20 21.20
C ILE A 251 -2.04 18.14 20.25
N GLU A 252 -0.82 18.06 20.79
CA GLU A 252 0.40 17.92 19.99
C GLU A 252 0.48 16.58 19.23
N GLU A 253 0.09 15.47 19.86
CA GLU A 253 0.02 14.15 19.21
C GLU A 253 -1.07 14.10 18.14
N ARG A 254 -2.19 14.82 18.35
CA ARG A 254 -3.23 14.97 17.32
C ARG A 254 -2.68 15.75 16.12
N ILE A 255 -2.01 16.89 16.33
CA ILE A 255 -1.45 17.70 15.25
C ILE A 255 -0.38 16.92 14.47
N GLN A 256 0.50 16.19 15.15
CA GLN A 256 1.49 15.32 14.48
C GLN A 256 0.82 14.19 13.69
N GLY A 257 -0.25 13.58 14.23
CA GLY A 257 -1.05 12.58 13.51
C GLY A 257 -1.67 13.14 12.23
N TRP A 258 -2.23 14.35 12.28
CA TRP A 258 -2.80 15.04 11.11
C TRP A 258 -1.74 15.38 10.05
N ALA A 259 -0.60 15.94 10.46
CA ALA A 259 0.50 16.24 9.56
C ALA A 259 1.02 14.97 8.87
N ASN A 260 1.15 13.87 9.61
CA ASN A 260 1.58 12.58 9.06
C ASN A 260 0.58 12.01 8.06
N ILE A 261 -0.73 12.12 8.33
CA ILE A 261 -1.77 11.66 7.40
C ILE A 261 -1.72 12.47 6.11
N VAL A 262 -1.66 13.80 6.19
CA VAL A 262 -1.60 14.65 5.00
C VAL A 262 -0.33 14.35 4.21
N PHE A 263 0.83 14.27 4.87
CA PHE A 263 2.09 13.97 4.19
C PHE A 263 2.08 12.59 3.52
N LYS A 264 1.62 11.56 4.24
CA LYS A 264 1.45 10.19 3.71
C LYS A 264 0.48 10.17 2.54
N SER A 265 -0.63 10.87 2.65
CA SER A 265 -1.65 10.92 1.60
C SER A 265 -1.12 11.61 0.35
N VAL A 266 -0.49 12.78 0.49
CA VAL A 266 0.17 13.47 -0.63
C VAL A 266 1.17 12.54 -1.30
N LEU A 267 2.05 11.88 -0.54
CA LEU A 267 3.06 10.99 -1.10
C LEU A 267 2.43 9.77 -1.80
N THR A 268 1.47 9.11 -1.16
CA THR A 268 0.77 7.93 -1.70
C THR A 268 0.07 8.27 -3.01
N HIS A 269 -0.82 9.27 -3.00
CA HIS A 269 -1.68 9.55 -4.14
C HIS A 269 -0.92 10.23 -5.28
N SER A 270 0.04 11.11 -4.98
CA SER A 270 0.92 11.66 -6.04
C SER A 270 1.81 10.58 -6.64
N GLY A 271 2.42 9.73 -5.82
CA GLY A 271 3.25 8.63 -6.27
C GLY A 271 2.47 7.65 -7.14
N GLN A 272 1.31 7.19 -6.68
CA GLN A 272 0.43 6.30 -7.45
C GLN A 272 -0.06 6.94 -8.75
N THR A 273 -0.37 8.24 -8.77
CA THR A 273 -0.78 8.95 -9.99
C THR A 273 0.35 9.03 -11.02
N VAL A 274 1.57 9.34 -10.58
CA VAL A 274 2.75 9.36 -11.45
C VAL A 274 3.07 7.96 -11.98
N LEU A 275 3.01 6.95 -11.12
CA LEU A 275 3.33 5.56 -11.46
C LEU A 275 2.24 4.88 -12.31
N SER A 276 0.99 5.32 -12.24
CA SER A 276 -0.09 4.82 -13.11
C SER A 276 -0.07 5.43 -14.51
N HIS A 277 0.59 6.58 -14.69
CA HIS A 277 0.76 7.22 -15.99
C HIS A 277 2.24 7.62 -16.26
N PRO A 278 3.18 6.65 -16.33
CA PRO A 278 4.60 6.94 -16.54
C PRO A 278 4.87 7.70 -17.85
N ASN A 279 4.07 7.48 -18.88
CA ASN A 279 4.13 8.21 -20.15
C ASN A 279 3.93 9.71 -19.99
N LYS A 280 2.94 10.11 -19.19
CA LYS A 280 2.51 11.49 -19.01
C LYS A 280 3.45 12.24 -18.07
N PHE A 281 3.92 11.58 -17.01
CA PHE A 281 4.68 12.22 -15.94
C PHE A 281 6.19 11.97 -15.97
N LEU A 282 6.63 10.81 -16.47
CA LEU A 282 8.04 10.41 -16.53
C LEU A 282 8.60 10.41 -17.97
N GLY A 283 7.75 10.62 -18.98
CA GLY A 283 8.15 10.63 -20.39
C GLY A 283 8.48 9.25 -20.95
N ILE A 284 7.95 8.20 -20.33
CA ILE A 284 8.28 6.80 -20.64
C ILE A 284 7.23 6.24 -21.58
N PRO A 285 7.57 5.76 -22.78
CA PRO A 285 6.59 5.25 -23.73
C PRO A 285 5.66 4.21 -23.12
N GLU A 286 4.39 4.20 -23.56
CA GLU A 286 3.48 3.09 -23.21
C GLU A 286 4.06 1.77 -23.74
N GLY A 287 4.10 0.75 -22.89
CA GLY A 287 4.68 -0.54 -23.21
C GLY A 287 5.30 -1.22 -21.99
N GLU A 288 6.20 -2.15 -22.28
CA GLU A 288 6.90 -3.00 -21.32
C GLU A 288 7.68 -2.22 -20.25
N GLU A 289 8.36 -1.14 -20.64
CA GLU A 289 9.14 -0.29 -19.72
C GLU A 289 8.23 0.43 -18.71
N SER A 290 7.08 0.90 -19.16
CA SER A 290 6.08 1.55 -18.31
C SER A 290 5.58 0.58 -17.24
N GLU A 291 5.27 -0.66 -17.62
CA GLU A 291 4.76 -1.68 -16.69
C GLU A 291 5.79 -2.07 -15.62
N MET A 292 7.07 -2.15 -16.00
CA MET A 292 8.16 -2.38 -15.04
C MET A 292 8.25 -1.27 -14.00
N ILE A 293 8.15 -0.02 -14.45
CA ILE A 293 8.25 1.14 -13.57
C ILE A 293 7.03 1.26 -12.67
N THR A 294 5.84 0.99 -13.18
CA THR A 294 4.62 0.92 -12.38
C THR A 294 4.74 -0.16 -11.30
N ALA A 295 5.14 -1.38 -11.66
CA ALA A 295 5.22 -2.50 -10.73
C ALA A 295 6.26 -2.28 -9.62
N VAL A 296 7.50 -1.94 -10.00
CA VAL A 296 8.60 -1.71 -9.05
C VAL A 296 8.37 -0.43 -8.23
N GLY A 297 7.90 0.63 -8.88
CA GLY A 297 7.63 1.91 -8.23
C GLY A 297 6.55 1.78 -7.16
N ASN A 298 5.47 1.02 -7.41
CA ASN A 298 4.42 0.81 -6.42
C ASN A 298 4.95 0.06 -5.19
N VAL A 299 5.80 -0.95 -5.38
CA VAL A 299 6.41 -1.67 -4.25
C VAL A 299 7.32 -0.75 -3.42
N LEU A 300 8.12 0.10 -4.06
CA LEU A 300 8.96 1.07 -3.36
C LEU A 300 8.13 2.11 -2.60
N LEU A 301 7.03 2.57 -3.20
CA LEU A 301 6.09 3.50 -2.58
C LEU A 301 5.42 2.86 -1.35
N ASP A 302 5.00 1.60 -1.45
CA ASP A 302 4.45 0.86 -0.32
C ASP A 302 5.48 0.65 0.79
N GLY A 303 6.75 0.37 0.45
CA GLY A 303 7.84 0.23 1.41
C GLY A 303 8.21 1.54 2.13
N LEU A 304 7.97 2.69 1.49
CA LEU A 304 8.13 4.02 2.07
C LEU A 304 7.08 4.35 3.13
N ILE A 305 5.90 3.73 3.03
CA ILE A 305 4.71 4.15 3.77
C ILE A 305 4.41 3.15 4.89
N THR A 306 4.59 3.57 6.14
CA THR A 306 4.29 2.77 7.33
C THR A 306 3.00 3.23 8.02
N GLU A 307 2.57 2.52 9.07
CA GLU A 307 1.45 2.94 9.92
C GLU A 307 1.74 4.26 10.66
N ASN A 308 3.01 4.52 11.01
CA ASN A 308 3.42 5.66 11.82
C ASN A 308 3.91 6.87 11.01
N GLY A 309 3.98 6.75 9.67
CA GLY A 309 4.44 7.82 8.78
C GLY A 309 5.28 7.30 7.63
N VAL A 310 6.18 8.14 7.12
CA VAL A 310 7.08 7.80 6.01
C VAL A 310 8.43 7.37 6.56
N ASP A 311 8.88 6.17 6.18
CA ASP A 311 10.17 5.62 6.54
C ASP A 311 11.01 5.34 5.29
N ILE A 312 12.00 6.20 5.06
CA ILE A 312 12.95 6.05 3.95
C ILE A 312 13.84 4.82 4.17
N GLY A 313 14.12 4.44 5.42
CA GLY A 313 14.89 3.23 5.72
C GLY A 313 14.13 1.97 5.32
N GLY A 314 12.80 1.98 5.44
CA GLY A 314 11.90 0.89 5.08
C GLY A 314 12.07 0.41 3.64
N MET A 315 12.30 1.31 2.67
CA MET A 315 12.48 0.91 1.26
C MET A 315 13.71 0.02 1.00
N PHE A 316 14.71 0.09 1.89
CA PHE A 316 15.95 -0.67 1.79
C PHE A 316 16.01 -1.83 2.79
N ASP A 317 14.92 -2.08 3.51
CA ASP A 317 14.83 -3.25 4.34
C ASP A 317 14.73 -4.50 3.47
N ARG A 318 15.09 -5.64 4.07
CA ARG A 318 15.12 -6.91 3.36
C ARG A 318 13.76 -7.28 2.78
N ALA A 319 12.67 -7.00 3.51
CA ALA A 319 11.33 -7.34 3.06
C ALA A 319 10.89 -6.54 1.82
N SER A 320 11.27 -5.27 1.74
CA SER A 320 10.98 -4.40 0.60
C SER A 320 11.84 -4.76 -0.59
N LEU A 321 13.13 -5.05 -0.40
CA LEU A 321 14.02 -5.53 -1.46
C LEU A 321 13.57 -6.89 -2.03
N ASP A 322 13.09 -7.79 -1.18
CA ASP A 322 12.52 -9.08 -1.61
C ASP A 322 11.28 -8.85 -2.50
N LYS A 323 10.37 -7.93 -2.10
CA LYS A 323 9.21 -7.56 -2.91
C LYS A 323 9.59 -6.86 -4.22
N VAL A 324 10.60 -5.99 -4.20
CA VAL A 324 11.09 -5.30 -5.42
C VAL A 324 11.60 -6.31 -6.42
N THR A 325 12.42 -7.26 -5.95
CA THR A 325 12.95 -8.35 -6.80
C THR A 325 11.82 -9.21 -7.35
N GLN A 326 10.83 -9.55 -6.51
CA GLN A 326 9.65 -10.30 -6.95
C GLN A 326 8.84 -9.55 -8.00
N ALA A 327 8.58 -8.25 -7.80
CA ALA A 327 7.85 -7.43 -8.77
C ALA A 327 8.61 -7.32 -10.09
N ALA A 328 9.92 -7.10 -10.04
CA ALA A 328 10.76 -7.03 -11.23
C ALA A 328 10.76 -8.35 -12.02
N LEU A 329 10.91 -9.50 -11.34
CA LEU A 329 10.87 -10.81 -11.98
C LEU A 329 9.47 -11.14 -12.53
N THR A 330 8.41 -10.79 -11.81
CA THR A 330 7.02 -10.98 -12.29
C THR A 330 6.77 -10.17 -13.56
N THR A 331 7.22 -8.92 -13.60
CA THR A 331 7.10 -8.08 -14.79
C THR A 331 7.93 -8.64 -15.93
N LEU A 332 9.19 -9.02 -15.67
CA LEU A 332 10.07 -9.59 -16.69
C LEU A 332 9.52 -10.92 -17.24
N ALA A 333 8.83 -11.70 -16.42
CA ALA A 333 8.13 -12.90 -16.84
C ALA A 333 7.01 -12.59 -17.85
N LYS A 334 6.27 -11.49 -17.63
CA LYS A 334 5.18 -11.03 -18.48
C LYS A 334 5.66 -10.34 -19.76
N TYR A 335 6.78 -9.61 -19.67
CA TYR A 335 7.35 -8.80 -20.75
C TYR A 335 8.85 -9.13 -20.95
N PRO A 336 9.18 -10.33 -21.48
CA PRO A 336 10.57 -10.76 -21.67
C PRO A 336 11.33 -9.92 -22.70
N GLU A 337 10.64 -9.18 -23.57
CA GLU A 337 11.20 -8.20 -24.50
C GLU A 337 12.00 -7.08 -23.80
N LEU A 338 11.80 -6.84 -22.51
CA LEU A 338 12.61 -5.91 -21.72
C LEU A 338 14.11 -6.19 -21.77
N VAL A 339 14.50 -7.46 -21.99
CA VAL A 339 15.90 -7.88 -22.02
C VAL A 339 16.24 -8.74 -23.23
N THR A 340 15.27 -9.03 -24.11
CA THR A 340 15.48 -9.91 -25.28
C THR A 340 14.90 -9.33 -26.56
N ASP A 341 15.75 -9.14 -27.56
CA ASP A 341 15.33 -8.68 -28.89
C ASP A 341 15.07 -9.87 -29.84
N GLY A 342 13.87 -9.94 -30.41
CA GLY A 342 13.58 -10.63 -31.66
C GLY A 342 13.70 -12.17 -31.70
N ASN A 343 14.06 -12.85 -30.61
CA ASN A 343 14.14 -14.31 -30.55
C ASN A 343 13.09 -14.89 -29.59
N GLU A 344 12.11 -15.60 -30.16
CA GLU A 344 10.97 -16.11 -29.41
C GLU A 344 11.34 -17.24 -28.44
N GLY A 345 12.36 -18.04 -28.75
CA GLY A 345 12.87 -19.05 -27.82
C GLY A 345 13.56 -18.41 -26.61
N LEU A 346 14.32 -17.33 -26.81
CA LEU A 346 14.92 -16.58 -25.70
C LEU A 346 13.87 -15.86 -24.86
N LYS A 347 12.80 -15.34 -25.48
CA LYS A 347 11.68 -14.75 -24.74
C LYS A 347 10.97 -15.75 -23.84
N GLN A 348 10.65 -16.93 -24.39
CA GLN A 348 10.04 -18.02 -23.61
C GLN A 348 10.97 -18.47 -22.48
N MET A 349 12.28 -18.52 -22.74
CA MET A 349 13.28 -18.82 -21.70
C MET A 349 13.26 -17.79 -20.58
N VAL A 350 13.44 -16.51 -20.90
CA VAL A 350 13.46 -15.43 -19.91
C VAL A 350 12.15 -15.38 -19.14
N SER A 351 11.02 -15.51 -19.85
CA SER A 351 9.69 -15.53 -19.25
C SER A 351 9.55 -16.66 -18.23
N GLY A 352 9.92 -17.88 -18.63
CA GLY A 352 9.85 -19.07 -17.80
C GLY A 352 10.77 -19.03 -16.58
N VAL A 353 12.02 -18.62 -16.77
CA VAL A 353 13.00 -18.50 -15.67
C VAL A 353 12.52 -17.45 -14.66
N ALA A 354 12.10 -16.27 -15.14
CA ALA A 354 11.69 -15.18 -14.28
C ALA A 354 10.42 -15.53 -13.50
N LEU A 355 9.45 -16.22 -14.12
CA LEU A 355 8.22 -16.66 -13.47
C LEU A 355 8.53 -17.61 -12.30
N GLU A 356 9.29 -18.68 -12.56
CA GLU A 356 9.58 -19.70 -11.54
C GLU A 356 10.45 -19.16 -10.39
N LEU A 357 11.36 -18.23 -10.68
CA LEU A 357 12.16 -17.56 -9.63
C LEU A 357 11.33 -16.57 -8.80
N SER A 358 10.34 -15.90 -9.41
CA SER A 358 9.45 -14.97 -8.70
C SER A 358 8.57 -15.67 -7.64
N GLU A 359 8.22 -16.95 -7.87
CA GLU A 359 7.49 -17.77 -6.90
C GLU A 359 8.38 -18.27 -5.77
N SER A 360 9.65 -18.56 -6.08
CA SER A 360 10.66 -19.08 -5.15
C SER A 360 11.19 -18.02 -4.17
N SER A 361 10.99 -16.73 -4.45
CA SER A 361 11.48 -15.60 -3.64
C SER A 361 10.97 -15.58 -2.19
N LYS A 362 9.86 -16.27 -1.90
CA LYS A 362 9.28 -16.33 -0.55
C LYS A 362 10.13 -17.11 0.44
N SER A 363 11.04 -17.96 -0.04
CA SER A 363 11.74 -18.94 0.78
C SER A 363 13.26 -18.74 0.82
N ILE A 364 13.81 -17.83 -0.01
CA ILE A 364 15.25 -17.66 -0.26
C ILE A 364 15.61 -16.17 -0.29
N ASP A 365 16.87 -15.84 0.02
CA ASP A 365 17.38 -14.47 -0.12
C ASP A 365 17.16 -13.97 -1.56
N ALA A 366 16.42 -12.87 -1.76
CA ALA A 366 16.11 -12.39 -3.11
C ALA A 366 17.36 -12.00 -3.92
N ASP A 367 18.45 -11.62 -3.24
CA ASP A 367 19.76 -11.32 -3.85
C ASP A 367 20.32 -12.49 -4.69
N LEU A 368 19.92 -13.72 -4.40
CA LEU A 368 20.34 -14.91 -5.14
C LEU A 368 19.65 -15.02 -6.50
N LEU A 369 18.41 -14.54 -6.63
CA LEU A 369 17.55 -14.82 -7.79
C LEU A 369 18.12 -14.26 -9.10
N PRO A 370 18.64 -13.02 -9.17
CA PRO A 370 19.27 -12.51 -10.38
C PRO A 370 20.48 -13.35 -10.81
N GLU A 371 21.25 -13.85 -9.84
CA GLU A 371 22.42 -14.68 -10.11
C GLU A 371 22.04 -16.09 -10.54
N VAL A 372 20.99 -16.68 -9.96
CA VAL A 372 20.38 -17.92 -10.44
C VAL A 372 19.91 -17.78 -11.88
N MET A 373 19.19 -16.70 -12.19
CA MET A 373 18.75 -16.40 -13.54
C MET A 373 19.92 -16.30 -14.51
N ARG A 374 20.97 -15.56 -14.14
CA ARG A 374 22.20 -15.43 -14.93
C ARG A 374 22.85 -16.80 -15.17
N LEU A 375 22.96 -17.64 -14.14
CA LEU A 375 23.55 -18.97 -14.24
C LEU A 375 22.75 -19.89 -15.16
N ILE A 376 21.42 -19.90 -15.04
CA ILE A 376 20.55 -20.68 -15.93
C ILE A 376 20.72 -20.19 -17.37
N LEU A 377 20.61 -18.89 -17.64
CA LEU A 377 20.78 -18.31 -18.98
C LEU A 377 22.14 -18.64 -19.60
N LEU A 378 23.22 -18.47 -18.84
CA LEU A 378 24.58 -18.78 -19.29
C LEU A 378 24.74 -20.26 -19.67
N LYS A 379 24.33 -21.16 -18.76
CA LYS A 379 24.49 -22.60 -18.93
C LYS A 379 23.59 -23.17 -20.03
N THR A 380 22.39 -22.62 -20.21
CA THR A 380 21.51 -22.99 -21.34
C THR A 380 22.10 -22.52 -22.66
N GLY A 381 22.67 -21.32 -22.73
CA GLY A 381 23.34 -20.83 -23.94
C GLY A 381 24.46 -21.77 -24.41
N GLU A 382 25.17 -22.40 -23.48
CA GLU A 382 26.25 -23.34 -23.77
C GLU A 382 25.77 -24.75 -24.13
N ASN A 383 24.55 -25.15 -23.72
CA ASN A 383 24.10 -26.55 -23.74
C ASN A 383 22.64 -26.73 -24.21
N MET A 384 22.15 -25.83 -25.05
CA MET A 384 20.73 -25.69 -25.40
C MET A 384 20.09 -26.99 -25.93
N GLU A 385 20.79 -27.72 -26.79
CA GLU A 385 20.27 -28.97 -27.40
C GLU A 385 20.03 -30.09 -26.37
N ALA A 386 20.87 -30.17 -25.33
CA ALA A 386 20.81 -31.22 -24.31
C ALA A 386 19.76 -30.91 -23.22
N ILE A 387 19.52 -29.64 -22.96
CA ILE A 387 18.77 -29.14 -21.79
C ILE A 387 17.37 -28.67 -22.15
N TRP A 388 17.19 -28.29 -23.41
CA TRP A 388 15.92 -27.83 -23.95
C TRP A 388 15.67 -28.43 -25.34
N PRO A 389 15.50 -29.75 -25.45
CA PRO A 389 15.21 -30.38 -26.72
C PRO A 389 13.93 -29.79 -27.32
N GLN A 390 14.05 -29.30 -28.55
CA GLN A 390 12.98 -28.73 -29.41
C GLN A 390 12.42 -27.35 -29.03
N GLY A 391 13.00 -26.60 -28.09
CA GLY A 391 12.51 -25.24 -27.79
C GLY A 391 11.03 -25.25 -27.36
N SER A 392 10.59 -26.31 -26.67
CA SER A 392 9.21 -26.46 -26.18
C SER A 392 8.74 -25.20 -25.46
N GLU A 393 7.50 -24.77 -25.74
CA GLU A 393 6.86 -23.57 -25.17
C GLU A 393 6.59 -23.65 -23.65
N ASP A 394 7.00 -24.74 -22.99
CA ASP A 394 6.71 -25.01 -21.59
C ASP A 394 7.99 -24.86 -20.76
N PRO A 395 8.10 -23.80 -19.92
CA PRO A 395 9.24 -23.56 -19.04
C PRO A 395 9.60 -24.74 -18.13
N GLN A 396 8.62 -25.57 -17.74
CA GLN A 396 8.87 -26.70 -16.82
C GLN A 396 9.69 -27.80 -17.49
N LYS A 397 9.67 -27.87 -18.82
CA LYS A 397 10.50 -28.80 -19.59
C LYS A 397 11.95 -28.36 -19.68
N HIS A 398 12.28 -27.13 -19.27
CA HIS A 398 13.65 -26.69 -19.16
C HIS A 398 14.31 -27.30 -17.93
N LEU A 399 15.26 -28.21 -18.17
CA LEU A 399 15.88 -29.00 -17.10
C LEU A 399 16.57 -28.16 -16.02
N LEU A 400 17.31 -27.12 -16.40
CA LEU A 400 17.98 -26.23 -15.44
C LEU A 400 17.03 -25.40 -14.59
N ILE A 401 15.89 -24.97 -15.13
CA ILE A 401 14.88 -24.24 -14.34
C ILE A 401 14.33 -25.16 -13.27
N THR A 402 13.94 -26.37 -13.65
CA THR A 402 13.36 -27.33 -12.69
C THR A 402 14.39 -27.80 -11.67
N ALA A 403 15.64 -28.02 -12.08
CA ALA A 403 16.73 -28.35 -11.16
C ALA A 403 17.01 -27.21 -10.17
N ALA A 404 17.01 -25.97 -10.64
CA ALA A 404 17.18 -24.80 -9.78
C ALA A 404 16.04 -24.70 -8.77
N LYS A 405 14.79 -24.78 -9.21
CA LYS A 405 13.61 -24.78 -8.34
C LYS A 405 13.71 -25.82 -7.23
N HIS A 406 13.95 -27.08 -7.58
CA HIS A 406 14.04 -28.14 -6.58
C HIS A 406 15.22 -27.98 -5.61
N THR A 407 16.35 -27.46 -6.09
CA THR A 407 17.52 -27.19 -5.24
C THR A 407 17.22 -26.08 -4.24
N LEU A 408 16.62 -25.00 -4.73
CA LEU A 408 16.20 -23.85 -3.97
C LEU A 408 15.13 -24.23 -2.92
N GLU A 409 14.10 -24.98 -3.31
CA GLU A 409 13.09 -25.54 -2.40
C GLU A 409 13.71 -26.43 -1.32
N ALA A 410 14.65 -27.31 -1.69
CA ALA A 410 15.31 -28.21 -0.74
C ALA A 410 16.19 -27.46 0.27
N ILE A 411 16.91 -26.41 -0.16
CA ILE A 411 17.71 -25.55 0.74
C ILE A 411 16.81 -24.78 1.70
N ALA A 412 15.65 -24.33 1.22
CA ALA A 412 14.71 -23.54 2.00
C ALA A 412 13.71 -24.36 2.84
N ALA A 413 13.70 -25.68 2.68
CA ALA A 413 12.75 -26.57 3.35
C ALA A 413 12.94 -26.53 4.87
N LYS A 414 11.87 -26.15 5.59
CA LYS A 414 11.85 -26.14 7.06
C LYS A 414 11.84 -27.59 7.59
N PRO A 415 12.75 -27.98 8.51
CA PRO A 415 12.72 -29.28 9.16
C PRO A 415 11.50 -29.42 10.08
N GLU A 416 10.95 -30.63 10.20
CA GLU A 416 9.78 -30.92 11.06
C GLU A 416 10.02 -30.56 12.54
N ASN A 417 11.27 -30.64 13.01
CA ASN A 417 11.66 -30.36 14.40
C ASN A 417 12.11 -28.90 14.64
N ALA A 418 11.86 -27.99 13.70
CA ALA A 418 12.40 -26.64 13.74
C ALA A 418 11.46 -25.62 14.40
N GLU A 419 12.03 -24.74 15.23
CA GLU A 419 11.33 -23.62 15.90
C GLU A 419 10.60 -22.70 14.89
N GLU A 420 9.66 -21.88 15.37
CA GLU A 420 8.91 -20.93 14.52
C GLU A 420 9.82 -20.00 13.70
N ASN A 421 10.98 -19.60 14.25
CA ASN A 421 11.97 -18.72 13.61
C ASN A 421 13.15 -19.47 12.97
N TRP A 422 12.91 -20.65 12.39
CA TRP A 422 13.97 -21.40 11.69
C TRP A 422 14.46 -20.65 10.45
N VAL A 423 15.79 -20.68 10.27
CA VAL A 423 16.47 -20.04 9.15
C VAL A 423 17.39 -21.07 8.49
N PRO A 424 17.42 -21.14 7.14
CA PRO A 424 18.31 -22.04 6.41
C PRO A 424 19.77 -21.88 6.81
N VAL A 425 20.49 -22.99 6.91
CA VAL A 425 21.92 -23.01 7.27
C VAL A 425 22.79 -22.45 6.14
N LEU A 426 22.37 -22.70 4.90
CA LEU A 426 23.08 -22.33 3.69
C LEU A 426 22.37 -21.12 3.07
N LYS A 427 23.12 -20.05 2.81
CA LYS A 427 22.61 -18.78 2.29
C LYS A 427 23.60 -18.13 1.33
N GLY A 428 23.10 -17.23 0.48
CA GLY A 428 23.92 -16.47 -0.46
C GLY A 428 24.84 -17.36 -1.32
N GLU A 429 26.16 -17.18 -1.16
CA GLU A 429 27.17 -17.93 -1.91
C GLU A 429 27.10 -19.45 -1.70
N ASP A 430 26.72 -19.94 -0.52
CA ASP A 430 26.64 -21.38 -0.31
C ASP A 430 25.54 -22.03 -1.18
N ALA A 431 24.40 -21.35 -1.31
CA ALA A 431 23.30 -21.83 -2.15
C ALA A 431 23.67 -21.72 -3.64
N LYS A 432 24.41 -20.68 -4.02
CA LYS A 432 24.92 -20.50 -5.39
C LYS A 432 25.91 -21.60 -5.78
N GLU A 433 26.84 -21.95 -4.90
CA GLU A 433 27.81 -23.03 -5.16
C GLU A 433 27.11 -24.38 -5.34
N ILE A 434 26.18 -24.73 -4.45
CA ILE A 434 25.40 -25.98 -4.56
C ILE A 434 24.57 -25.98 -5.84
N LEU A 435 23.90 -24.86 -6.13
CA LEU A 435 23.14 -24.72 -7.36
C LEU A 435 24.04 -24.90 -8.58
N THR A 436 25.23 -24.30 -8.61
CA THR A 436 26.19 -24.45 -9.71
C THR A 436 26.54 -25.91 -9.93
N VAL A 437 26.84 -26.65 -8.86
CA VAL A 437 27.13 -28.09 -8.93
C VAL A 437 25.92 -28.86 -9.46
N VAL A 438 24.71 -28.63 -8.94
CA VAL A 438 23.50 -29.32 -9.41
C VAL A 438 23.26 -29.04 -10.90
N LEU A 439 23.40 -27.79 -11.33
CA LEU A 439 23.22 -27.41 -12.73
C LEU A 439 24.29 -28.07 -13.62
N ASP A 440 25.55 -28.13 -13.19
CA ASP A 440 26.63 -28.81 -13.92
C ASP A 440 26.39 -30.32 -14.06
N GLU A 441 25.91 -30.96 -13.00
CA GLU A 441 25.58 -32.39 -13.03
C GLU A 441 24.37 -32.68 -13.95
N VAL A 442 23.37 -31.78 -13.97
CA VAL A 442 22.23 -31.87 -14.91
C VAL A 442 22.65 -31.68 -16.36
N ILE A 443 23.58 -30.75 -16.63
CA ILE A 443 24.16 -30.58 -17.98
C ILE A 443 24.83 -31.88 -18.43
N GLN A 444 25.65 -32.48 -17.55
CA GLN A 444 26.42 -33.68 -17.86
C GLN A 444 25.52 -34.92 -17.98
N ASN A 445 24.37 -34.93 -17.30
CA ASN A 445 23.47 -36.07 -17.25
C ASN A 445 21.98 -35.65 -17.39
N PRO A 446 21.55 -35.15 -18.56
CA PRO A 446 20.19 -34.64 -18.77
C PRO A 446 19.09 -35.68 -18.51
N GLU A 447 19.41 -36.95 -18.74
CA GLU A 447 18.52 -38.11 -18.53
C GLU A 447 18.15 -38.39 -17.07
N TRP A 448 18.79 -37.73 -16.09
CA TRP A 448 18.37 -37.82 -14.68
C TRP A 448 17.05 -37.15 -14.38
N LEU A 449 16.60 -36.26 -15.26
CA LEU A 449 15.32 -35.58 -15.16
C LEU A 449 14.30 -36.16 -16.14
N TYR A 450 14.65 -37.11 -17.01
CA TYR A 450 13.65 -37.77 -17.88
C TYR A 450 13.32 -39.18 -17.34
N ARG A 451 12.04 -39.42 -17.04
CA ARG A 451 11.49 -40.77 -16.95
C ARG A 451 10.51 -40.94 -18.10
N ASP A 452 10.83 -41.83 -19.04
CA ASP A 452 9.93 -42.30 -20.11
C ASP A 452 9.05 -41.18 -20.74
N SER A 453 9.73 -40.15 -21.27
CA SER A 453 9.24 -39.13 -22.21
C SER A 453 8.30 -38.00 -21.78
N GLU A 454 7.71 -37.97 -20.58
CA GLU A 454 6.85 -36.81 -20.19
C GLU A 454 6.94 -36.35 -18.73
N GLU A 455 7.59 -37.10 -17.83
CA GLU A 455 7.68 -36.72 -16.41
C GLU A 455 9.11 -36.42 -15.96
N ILE A 456 9.24 -35.29 -15.26
CA ILE A 456 10.50 -34.85 -14.67
C ILE A 456 10.85 -35.79 -13.50
N SER A 457 11.94 -36.54 -13.61
CA SER A 457 12.32 -37.51 -12.60
C SER A 457 12.80 -36.79 -11.33
N PRO A 458 12.21 -37.06 -10.14
CA PRO A 458 12.50 -36.32 -8.90
C PRO A 458 13.83 -36.70 -8.26
N VAL A 459 14.74 -37.38 -8.97
CA VAL A 459 15.94 -38.01 -8.41
C VAL A 459 16.85 -37.01 -7.68
N ILE A 460 17.08 -35.83 -8.28
CA ILE A 460 17.90 -34.77 -7.68
C ILE A 460 17.22 -34.18 -6.45
N ARG A 461 15.93 -33.89 -6.56
CA ARG A 461 15.11 -33.38 -5.46
C ARG A 461 15.16 -34.35 -4.28
N THR A 462 14.87 -35.62 -4.54
CA THR A 462 14.92 -36.70 -3.54
C THR A 462 16.31 -36.84 -2.92
N ALA A 463 17.38 -36.72 -3.72
CA ALA A 463 18.74 -36.80 -3.21
C ALA A 463 19.09 -35.66 -2.25
N LEU A 464 18.72 -34.43 -2.63
CA LEU A 464 18.93 -33.24 -1.80
C LEU A 464 18.06 -33.29 -0.54
N GLU A 465 16.76 -33.57 -0.66
CA GLU A 465 15.84 -33.71 0.47
C GLU A 465 16.33 -34.80 1.44
N ALA A 466 16.72 -35.97 0.93
CA ALA A 466 17.27 -37.07 1.74
C ALA A 466 18.55 -36.67 2.48
N ALA A 467 19.47 -35.98 1.80
CA ALA A 467 20.71 -35.52 2.43
C ALA A 467 20.45 -34.44 3.48
N PHE A 468 19.57 -33.48 3.19
CA PHE A 468 19.14 -32.47 4.16
C PHE A 468 18.42 -33.08 5.36
N GLU A 469 17.59 -34.10 5.17
CA GLU A 469 16.93 -34.83 6.25
C GLU A 469 17.95 -35.39 7.25
N SER A 470 19.00 -36.06 6.76
CA SER A 470 20.07 -36.60 7.61
C SER A 470 20.90 -35.49 8.28
N LEU A 471 21.23 -34.42 7.55
CA LEU A 471 21.98 -33.29 8.11
C LEU A 471 21.20 -32.57 9.22
N ASN A 472 19.87 -32.47 9.09
CA ASN A 472 19.00 -31.83 10.06
C ASN A 472 18.81 -32.64 11.36
N LYS A 473 19.13 -33.94 11.37
CA LYS A 473 19.13 -34.78 12.60
C LYS A 473 20.30 -34.47 13.53
N ILE A 474 21.36 -33.85 13.02
CA ILE A 474 22.53 -33.49 13.84
C ILE A 474 22.13 -32.39 14.84
N LYS A 475 22.34 -32.66 16.14
CA LYS A 475 22.03 -31.72 17.23
C LYS A 475 22.72 -30.37 17.02
N LYS A 476 22.07 -29.26 17.43
CA LYS A 476 22.59 -27.87 17.29
C LYS A 476 24.02 -27.70 17.83
N GLU A 477 24.37 -28.41 18.90
CA GLU A 477 25.70 -28.39 19.53
C GLU A 477 26.83 -28.96 18.66
N ASN A 478 26.47 -29.79 17.66
CA ASN A 478 27.39 -30.45 16.73
C ASN A 478 27.20 -29.95 15.29
N ARG A 479 26.64 -28.75 15.11
CA ARG A 479 26.33 -28.22 13.77
C ARG A 479 27.60 -28.14 12.92
N LEU A 480 27.54 -28.77 11.75
CA LEU A 480 28.63 -28.80 10.79
C LEU A 480 28.88 -27.40 10.20
N ALA A 481 30.14 -27.12 9.86
CA ALA A 481 30.48 -25.91 9.10
C ALA A 481 29.86 -25.97 7.69
N PRO A 482 29.48 -24.82 7.09
CA PRO A 482 28.87 -24.76 5.76
C PRO A 482 29.68 -25.51 4.68
N ASP A 483 31.00 -25.37 4.66
CA ASP A 483 31.86 -26.06 3.68
C ASP A 483 31.80 -27.59 3.78
N THR A 484 31.64 -28.13 5.00
CA THR A 484 31.46 -29.57 5.23
C THR A 484 30.10 -30.02 4.71
N ILE A 485 29.04 -29.24 4.99
CA ILE A 485 27.69 -29.51 4.49
C ILE A 485 27.69 -29.52 2.97
N LYS A 486 28.28 -28.50 2.33
CA LYS A 486 28.43 -28.42 0.86
C LYS A 486 29.14 -29.64 0.30
N SER A 487 30.25 -30.04 0.91
CA SER A 487 31.03 -31.20 0.47
C SER A 487 30.19 -32.48 0.53
N ILE A 488 29.48 -32.71 1.64
CA ILE A 488 28.60 -33.89 1.81
C ILE A 488 27.46 -33.91 0.79
N LEU A 489 26.84 -32.76 0.52
CA LEU A 489 25.80 -32.64 -0.50
C LEU A 489 26.36 -32.96 -1.89
N ASN A 490 27.56 -32.46 -2.22
CA ASN A 490 28.24 -32.76 -3.47
C ASN A 490 28.58 -34.26 -3.58
N SER A 491 29.02 -34.91 -2.50
CA SER A 491 29.26 -36.35 -2.45
C SER A 491 27.99 -37.15 -2.71
N ALA A 492 26.87 -36.76 -2.09
CA ALA A 492 25.58 -37.42 -2.26
C ALA A 492 25.05 -37.28 -3.70
N LEU A 493 25.15 -36.08 -4.28
CA LEU A 493 24.78 -35.83 -5.68
C LEU A 493 25.64 -36.67 -6.64
N LYS A 494 26.96 -36.71 -6.45
CA LYS A 494 27.86 -37.57 -7.24
C LYS A 494 27.57 -39.06 -7.07
N ALA A 495 27.17 -39.50 -5.88
CA ALA A 495 26.80 -40.90 -5.66
C ALA A 495 25.58 -41.29 -6.50
N VAL A 496 24.56 -40.44 -6.48
CA VAL A 496 23.34 -40.58 -7.30
C VAL A 496 23.67 -40.54 -8.78
N ALA A 497 24.62 -39.66 -9.15
CA ALA A 497 25.11 -39.54 -10.51
C ALA A 497 25.67 -40.84 -11.06
N MET A 498 26.51 -41.47 -10.24
CA MET A 498 27.12 -42.75 -10.57
C MET A 498 26.11 -43.90 -10.54
N ARG A 499 25.04 -43.78 -9.73
CA ARG A 499 24.04 -44.84 -9.59
C ARG A 499 22.67 -44.32 -9.13
N LYS A 500 21.67 -44.37 -10.02
CA LYS A 500 20.27 -43.98 -9.75
C LYS A 500 19.66 -44.63 -8.50
N ALA A 501 20.10 -45.84 -8.16
CA ALA A 501 19.59 -46.59 -7.01
C ALA A 501 19.89 -45.95 -5.64
N PHE A 502 20.72 -44.91 -5.56
CA PHE A 502 20.83 -44.10 -4.34
C PHE A 502 19.56 -43.28 -4.02
N ALA A 503 18.76 -42.96 -5.04
CA ALA A 503 17.46 -42.31 -4.87
C ALA A 503 16.32 -43.31 -4.63
N ASP A 504 16.61 -44.61 -4.58
CA ASP A 504 15.61 -45.63 -4.26
C ASP A 504 15.44 -45.80 -2.75
N GLN A 505 14.22 -46.14 -2.34
CA GLN A 505 13.93 -46.50 -0.96
C GLN A 505 14.32 -47.95 -0.67
N ILE A 506 15.08 -48.15 0.39
CA ILE A 506 15.41 -49.47 0.93
C ILE A 506 14.68 -49.70 2.25
N PRO A 507 14.24 -50.93 2.54
CA PRO A 507 13.74 -51.25 3.87
C PRO A 507 14.89 -51.17 4.88
N ILE A 508 14.67 -50.53 6.02
CA ILE A 508 15.68 -50.29 7.07
C ILE A 508 15.87 -51.55 7.94
N ASP A 509 14.78 -52.27 8.16
CA ASP A 509 14.62 -53.38 9.10
C ASP A 509 13.41 -54.26 8.73
N ASP A 510 13.18 -55.34 9.48
CA ASP A 510 12.09 -56.31 9.23
C ASP A 510 10.70 -55.76 9.60
N THR A 511 10.63 -54.51 10.09
CA THR A 511 9.40 -53.79 10.46
C THR A 511 8.67 -53.16 9.26
N GLY A 512 9.36 -53.04 8.11
CA GLY A 512 8.80 -52.53 6.86
C GLY A 512 9.01 -51.03 6.61
N ASP A 513 9.69 -50.31 7.52
CA ASP A 513 10.02 -48.89 7.32
C ASP A 513 11.02 -48.71 6.19
N LYS A 514 10.73 -47.77 5.29
CA LYS A 514 11.50 -47.49 4.08
C LYS A 514 12.18 -46.13 4.20
N LYS A 515 13.50 -46.08 3.95
CA LYS A 515 14.28 -44.84 3.83
C LYS A 515 15.03 -44.82 2.51
N TYR A 516 15.28 -43.64 1.98
CA TYR A 516 16.20 -43.48 0.85
C TYR A 516 17.59 -43.98 1.24
N LEU A 517 18.29 -44.61 0.30
CA LEU A 517 19.63 -45.15 0.57
C LEU A 517 20.60 -44.05 1.02
N ILE A 518 20.50 -42.84 0.46
CA ILE A 518 21.28 -41.67 0.89
C ILE A 518 21.04 -41.38 2.37
N THR A 519 19.78 -41.28 2.79
CA THR A 519 19.42 -41.06 4.19
C THR A 519 19.97 -42.17 5.07
N PHE A 520 19.87 -43.44 4.64
CA PHE A 520 20.37 -44.57 5.41
C PHE A 520 21.89 -44.54 5.60
N VAL A 521 22.65 -44.22 4.55
CA VAL A 521 24.12 -44.15 4.61
C VAL A 521 24.58 -42.95 5.45
N LEU A 522 23.95 -41.79 5.28
CA LEU A 522 24.29 -40.59 6.06
C LEU A 522 23.89 -40.72 7.53
N ASP A 523 22.67 -41.19 7.83
CA ASP A 523 22.23 -41.49 9.20
C ASP A 523 23.22 -42.46 9.87
N MET A 524 23.60 -43.55 9.19
CA MET A 524 24.59 -44.50 9.71
C MET A 524 25.93 -43.82 10.08
N ILE A 525 26.46 -42.95 9.22
CA ILE A 525 27.72 -42.25 9.48
C ILE A 525 27.55 -41.26 10.65
N PHE A 526 26.46 -40.50 10.66
CA PHE A 526 26.21 -39.47 11.66
C PHE A 526 25.90 -40.06 13.04
N ASP A 527 25.11 -41.13 13.12
CA ASP A 527 24.81 -41.83 14.37
C ASP A 527 26.09 -42.37 15.02
N LEU A 528 26.98 -42.95 14.22
CA LEU A 528 28.27 -43.46 14.70
C LEU A 528 29.18 -42.36 15.27
N ILE A 529 29.21 -41.19 14.63
CA ILE A 529 30.13 -40.11 14.99
C ILE A 529 29.55 -39.23 16.11
N PHE A 530 28.26 -38.91 16.06
CA PHE A 530 27.63 -37.89 16.91
C PHE A 530 26.79 -38.44 18.07
N GLU A 531 26.17 -39.61 17.94
CA GLU A 531 25.32 -40.16 19.01
C GLU A 531 26.08 -41.02 20.02
N ASN A 532 27.19 -41.65 19.60
CA ASN A 532 27.93 -42.58 20.44
C ASN A 532 28.72 -41.84 21.56
N GLN A 533 28.19 -41.84 22.80
CA GLN A 533 28.68 -41.01 23.92
C GLN A 533 30.03 -41.45 24.50
N ASP A 534 30.42 -42.71 24.31
CA ASP A 534 31.57 -43.33 25.02
C ASP A 534 32.95 -43.01 24.40
N THR A 535 33.03 -42.17 23.37
CA THR A 535 34.28 -41.95 22.60
C THR A 535 34.57 -40.48 22.28
N ALA A 536 34.55 -39.60 23.28
CA ALA A 536 34.82 -38.15 23.11
C ALA A 536 36.12 -37.85 22.33
N LYS A 537 37.18 -38.65 22.52
CA LYS A 537 38.45 -38.52 21.78
C LYS A 537 38.32 -38.90 20.30
N ALA A 538 37.56 -39.95 20.00
CA ALA A 538 37.31 -40.37 18.62
C ALA A 538 36.42 -39.35 17.89
N ARG A 539 35.39 -38.85 18.59
CA ARG A 539 34.52 -37.79 18.08
C ARG A 539 35.30 -36.54 17.72
N TRP A 540 36.28 -36.12 18.54
CA TRP A 540 37.13 -34.95 18.25
C TRP A 540 37.93 -35.06 16.94
N VAL A 541 38.28 -36.28 16.52
CA VAL A 541 39.01 -36.53 15.27
C VAL A 541 38.03 -36.69 14.11
N MET A 542 37.00 -37.52 14.29
CA MET A 542 36.09 -37.96 13.22
C MET A 542 35.01 -36.92 12.86
N ALA A 543 34.64 -36.04 13.80
CA ALA A 543 33.68 -34.96 13.54
C ALA A 543 34.31 -33.74 12.84
N ARG A 544 35.62 -33.74 12.58
CA ARG A 544 36.27 -32.65 11.83
C ARG A 544 35.81 -32.69 10.38
N GLY A 545 35.49 -31.53 9.82
CA GLY A 545 34.90 -31.42 8.48
C GLY A 545 35.70 -32.14 7.39
N ASN A 546 37.02 -31.99 7.37
CA ASN A 546 37.88 -32.67 6.40
C ASN A 546 37.83 -34.20 6.51
N VAL A 547 37.75 -34.74 7.72
CA VAL A 547 37.68 -36.19 7.98
C VAL A 547 36.31 -36.74 7.58
N LEU A 548 35.25 -36.02 7.95
CA LEU A 548 33.89 -36.37 7.62
C LEU A 548 33.67 -36.39 6.10
N ASN A 549 34.19 -35.38 5.39
CA ASN A 549 34.12 -35.33 3.93
C ASN A 549 34.81 -36.53 3.27
N ILE A 550 36.06 -36.83 3.66
CA ILE A 550 36.82 -37.97 3.12
C ILE A 550 36.07 -39.29 3.37
N LEU A 551 35.49 -39.45 4.56
CA LEU A 551 34.78 -40.66 4.94
C LEU A 551 33.46 -40.82 4.17
N VAL A 552 32.67 -39.76 4.08
CA VAL A 552 31.41 -39.74 3.32
C VAL A 552 31.68 -40.03 1.83
N ASP A 553 32.68 -39.37 1.23
CA ASP A 553 33.12 -39.61 -0.15
C ASP A 553 33.53 -41.08 -0.36
N ALA A 554 34.36 -41.64 0.53
CA ALA A 554 34.82 -43.01 0.41
C ALA A 554 33.69 -44.04 0.50
N VAL A 555 32.75 -43.84 1.43
CA VAL A 555 31.59 -44.73 1.59
C VAL A 555 30.68 -44.66 0.38
N PHE A 556 30.31 -43.45 -0.07
CA PHE A 556 29.45 -43.28 -1.23
C PHE A 556 30.08 -43.85 -2.51
N ASN A 557 31.35 -43.53 -2.77
CA ASN A 557 32.06 -44.04 -3.95
C ASN A 557 32.15 -45.57 -3.94
N LYS A 558 32.44 -46.18 -2.78
CA LYS A 558 32.49 -47.63 -2.64
C LYS A 558 31.14 -48.30 -2.94
N ILE A 559 30.06 -47.76 -2.41
CA ILE A 559 28.70 -48.27 -2.66
C ILE A 559 28.30 -48.04 -4.13
N ALA A 560 28.68 -46.91 -4.71
CA ALA A 560 28.40 -46.57 -6.10
C ALA A 560 29.05 -47.57 -7.07
N VAL A 561 30.36 -47.80 -6.93
CA VAL A 561 31.14 -48.67 -7.82
C VAL A 561 30.73 -50.14 -7.67
N ASP A 562 30.65 -50.66 -6.44
CA ASP A 562 30.53 -52.11 -6.25
C ASP A 562 29.08 -52.60 -6.12
N GLY A 563 28.11 -51.73 -5.88
CA GLY A 563 26.71 -52.11 -5.64
C GLY A 563 26.15 -51.91 -4.25
N ILE A 564 24.82 -51.92 -4.18
CA ILE A 564 24.06 -51.74 -2.95
C ILE A 564 23.79 -53.14 -2.37
N SER A 565 24.42 -53.45 -1.23
CA SER A 565 24.18 -54.68 -0.47
C SER A 565 24.14 -54.35 1.01
N ARG A 566 23.13 -54.87 1.74
CA ARG A 566 23.01 -54.69 3.20
C ARG A 566 24.24 -55.20 3.94
N ASP A 567 24.78 -56.36 3.53
CA ASP A 567 25.98 -56.96 4.11
C ASP A 567 27.20 -56.04 3.94
N ARG A 568 27.31 -55.39 2.79
CA ARG A 568 28.38 -54.42 2.53
C ARG A 568 28.26 -53.18 3.40
N ILE A 569 27.06 -52.61 3.51
CA ILE A 569 26.85 -51.42 4.35
C ILE A 569 27.13 -51.77 5.82
N GLN A 570 26.77 -52.97 6.28
CA GLN A 570 27.12 -53.46 7.62
C GLN A 570 28.64 -53.64 7.81
N LYS A 571 29.35 -54.21 6.83
CA LYS A 571 30.83 -54.32 6.88
C LYS A 571 31.49 -52.94 6.95
N ILE A 572 31.01 -51.97 6.16
CA ILE A 572 31.49 -50.58 6.21
C ILE A 572 31.21 -49.96 7.59
N LYS A 573 30.00 -50.18 8.14
CA LYS A 573 29.64 -49.74 9.50
C LYS A 573 30.63 -50.27 10.54
N GLN A 574 30.95 -51.56 10.49
CA GLN A 574 31.90 -52.20 11.42
C GLN A 574 33.32 -51.62 11.30
N ILE A 575 33.78 -51.30 10.08
CA ILE A 575 35.09 -50.66 9.87
C ILE A 575 35.12 -49.28 10.54
N ILE A 576 34.06 -48.48 10.39
CA ILE A 576 33.96 -47.15 11.01
C ILE A 576 33.86 -47.27 12.53
N GLU A 577 33.09 -48.23 13.06
CA GLU A 577 33.01 -48.51 14.50
C GLU A 577 34.37 -48.91 15.09
N GLN A 578 35.11 -49.81 14.42
CA GLN A 578 36.45 -50.21 14.85
C GLN A 578 37.42 -49.02 14.82
N ALA A 579 37.33 -48.17 13.79
CA ALA A 579 38.11 -46.93 13.73
C ALA A 579 37.80 -46.00 14.92
N MET A 580 36.52 -45.84 15.27
CA MET A 580 36.09 -45.05 16.42
C MET A 580 36.66 -45.60 17.74
N ILE A 581 36.64 -46.91 17.93
CA ILE A 581 37.22 -47.55 19.13
C ILE A 581 38.74 -47.30 19.20
N ARG A 582 39.46 -47.47 18.08
CA ARG A 582 40.92 -47.27 18.02
C ARG A 582 41.33 -45.83 18.31
N TYR A 583 40.60 -44.85 17.76
CA TYR A 583 40.81 -43.44 18.11
C TYR A 583 40.43 -43.13 19.57
N GLY A 584 39.39 -43.78 20.10
CA GLY A 584 39.02 -43.69 21.52
C GLY A 584 40.14 -44.16 22.45
N ASN A 585 40.83 -45.24 22.05
CA ASN A 585 41.98 -45.81 22.76
C ASN A 585 43.29 -45.03 22.55
N GLY A 586 43.31 -44.03 21.67
CA GLY A 586 44.50 -43.21 21.38
C GLY A 586 45.55 -43.90 20.51
N GLU A 587 45.15 -44.90 19.72
CA GLU A 587 46.04 -45.59 18.80
C GLU A 587 46.46 -44.68 17.63
N ARG A 588 47.67 -44.90 17.09
CA ARG A 588 48.11 -44.25 15.84
C ARG A 588 47.40 -44.94 14.67
N PHE A 589 46.42 -44.26 14.11
CA PHE A 589 45.67 -44.72 12.97
C PHE A 589 45.39 -43.52 12.06
N SER A 590 45.55 -43.71 10.74
CA SER A 590 45.33 -42.64 9.76
C SER A 590 43.96 -42.77 9.11
N ILE A 591 43.47 -41.68 8.53
CA ILE A 591 42.18 -41.68 7.81
C ILE A 591 42.35 -42.43 6.48
N GLU A 592 43.53 -42.35 5.88
CA GLU A 592 43.92 -43.09 4.69
C GLU A 592 43.82 -44.61 4.91
N ASP A 593 44.15 -45.10 6.11
CA ASP A 593 43.98 -46.52 6.45
C ASP A 593 42.50 -46.93 6.51
N ILE A 594 41.61 -46.04 6.96
CA ILE A 594 40.16 -46.27 6.98
C ILE A 594 39.63 -46.35 5.55
N VAL A 595 40.02 -45.38 4.71
CA VAL A 595 39.62 -45.34 3.30
C VAL A 595 40.13 -46.59 2.57
N ALA A 596 41.37 -47.02 2.84
CA ALA A 596 41.92 -48.25 2.27
C ALA A 596 41.12 -49.50 2.71
N GLN A 597 40.71 -49.58 3.98
CA GLN A 597 39.89 -50.69 4.47
C GLN A 597 38.48 -50.69 3.85
N ILE A 598 37.85 -49.51 3.73
CA ILE A 598 36.56 -49.36 3.04
C ILE A 598 36.68 -49.81 1.57
N ASN A 599 37.76 -49.41 0.89
CA ASN A 599 38.00 -49.78 -0.51
C ASN A 599 38.28 -51.28 -0.71
N GLN A 600 38.73 -51.99 0.33
CA GLN A 600 39.00 -53.44 0.27
C GLN A 600 37.76 -54.30 0.58
N VAL A 601 36.62 -53.72 0.94
CA VAL A 601 35.39 -54.48 1.21
C VAL A 601 34.91 -55.15 -0.08
N THR A 602 35.07 -56.46 -0.19
CA THR A 602 34.53 -57.29 -1.29
C THR A 602 33.08 -57.73 -1.02
N PRO A 603 32.33 -58.13 -2.07
CA PRO A 603 30.95 -58.62 -1.97
C PRO A 603 30.73 -59.66 -0.87
#